data_AF-A0A517QQK7-F1
#
_entry.id   AF-A0A517QQK7-F1
#
_cell.length_a   1.000
_cell.length_b   1.000
_cell.length_c   1.000
_cell.angle_alpha   90.00
_cell.angle_beta   90.00
_cell.angle_gamma   90.00
#
_symmetry.space_group_name_H-M   'P 1'
#
loop_
_entity.id
_entity.type
_entity.pdbx_description
1 polymer ?
#
loop_
_entity_poly.entity_id
_entity_poly.type
_entity_poly.pdbx_seq_one_letter_code
_entity_poly.pdbx_strand_id
1 'polypeptide(L)' 'MIQRQQVKRQLALAVTTVALSSVWLLLLPAYANRPAVKEHLQWLDDKGIDPSAMYYTELEVMEEILARQRTNQSRR' A
#
# COMPACT_ATOMS: atom_id res chain seq x y z
N MET A 1 32.49 -31.11 9.72
CA MET A 1 31.87 -29.96 10.43
C MET A 1 31.12 -28.98 9.53
N ILE A 2 31.60 -28.71 8.30
CA ILE A 2 31.07 -27.67 7.39
C ILE A 2 29.59 -27.87 7.00
N GLN A 3 29.12 -29.10 6.78
CA GLN A 3 27.72 -29.35 6.38
C GLN A 3 26.68 -28.98 7.45
N ARG A 4 26.95 -29.28 8.74
CA ARG A 4 26.02 -28.93 9.84
C ARG A 4 25.84 -27.40 9.95
N GLN A 5 26.87 -26.64 9.63
CA GLN A 5 26.85 -25.19 9.70
C GLN A 5 26.05 -24.58 8.55
N GLN A 6 26.11 -25.18 7.35
CA GLN A 6 25.29 -24.76 6.22
C GLN A 6 23.79 -25.06 6.42
N VAL A 7 23.45 -26.23 6.94
CA VAL A 7 22.06 -26.59 7.26
C VAL A 7 21.47 -25.62 8.29
N LYS A 8 22.24 -25.27 9.34
CA LYS A 8 21.80 -24.26 10.32
C LYS A 8 21.56 -22.89 9.69
N ARG A 9 22.42 -22.46 8.76
CA ARG A 9 22.26 -21.17 8.05
C ARG A 9 21.03 -21.17 7.13
N GLN A 10 20.80 -22.25 6.38
CA GLN A 10 19.62 -22.38 5.53
C GLN A 10 18.34 -22.46 6.34
N LEU A 11 18.35 -23.19 7.46
CA LEU A 11 17.22 -23.24 8.38
C LEU A 11 16.92 -21.85 8.97
N ALA A 12 17.96 -21.12 9.39
CA ALA A 12 17.81 -19.76 9.91
C ALA A 12 17.20 -18.81 8.86
N LEU A 13 17.66 -18.89 7.60
CA LEU A 13 17.09 -18.11 6.49
C LEU A 13 15.63 -18.49 6.22
N ALA A 14 15.32 -19.78 6.17
CA ALA A 14 13.94 -20.23 5.96
C ALA A 14 13.01 -19.72 7.08
N VAL A 15 13.45 -19.81 8.34
CA VAL A 15 12.69 -19.33 9.50
C VAL A 15 12.47 -17.81 9.43
N THR A 16 13.51 -17.02 9.13
CA THR A 16 13.34 -15.56 9.03
C THR A 16 12.47 -15.16 7.86
N THR A 17 12.59 -15.81 6.70
CA THR A 17 11.69 -15.56 5.56
C THR A 17 10.25 -15.90 5.91
N VAL A 18 9.99 -17.06 6.50
CA VAL A 18 8.63 -17.45 6.92
C VAL A 18 8.07 -16.49 7.96
N ALA A 19 8.88 -16.05 8.92
CA ALA A 19 8.47 -15.06 9.91
C ALA A 19 8.10 -13.73 9.25
N LEU A 20 8.95 -13.20 8.36
CA LEU A 20 8.68 -11.97 7.61
C LEU A 20 7.42 -12.07 6.76
N SER A 21 7.28 -13.15 5.99
CA SER A 21 6.09 -13.39 5.16
C SER A 21 4.83 -13.52 6.01
N SER A 22 4.89 -14.18 7.16
CA SER A 22 3.75 -14.29 8.08
C SER A 22 3.35 -12.95 8.67
N VAL A 23 4.33 -12.13 9.08
CA VAL A 23 4.07 -10.78 9.56
C VAL A 23 3.41 -9.93 8.48
N TRP A 24 3.92 -9.99 7.25
CA TRP A 24 3.41 -9.21 6.14
C TRP A 24 2.03 -9.64 5.67
N LEU A 25 1.80 -10.95 5.53
CA LEU A 25 0.59 -11.49 4.92
C LEU A 25 -0.53 -11.79 5.92
N LEU A 26 -0.23 -11.91 7.22
CA LEU A 26 -1.24 -12.25 8.23
C LEU A 26 -1.40 -11.13 9.25
N LEU A 27 -0.32 -10.75 9.93
CA LEU A 27 -0.39 -9.79 11.04
C LEU A 27 -0.76 -8.38 10.55
N LEU A 28 -0.12 -7.91 9.48
CA LEU A 28 -0.41 -6.61 8.87
C LEU A 28 -1.87 -6.48 8.40
N PRO A 29 -2.40 -7.38 7.56
CA PRO A 29 -3.80 -7.29 7.14
C PRO A 29 -4.79 -7.51 8.28
N ALA A 30 -4.50 -8.39 9.24
CA ALA A 30 -5.34 -8.56 10.43
C ALA A 30 -5.42 -7.26 11.25
N TYR A 31 -4.30 -6.56 11.40
CA TYR A 31 -4.26 -5.27 12.09
C TYR A 31 -4.91 -4.13 11.27
N ALA A 32 -4.75 -4.17 9.94
CA ALA A 32 -5.36 -3.21 9.03
C ALA A 32 -6.87 -3.40 8.86
N ASN A 33 -7.42 -4.53 9.29
CA ASN A 33 -8.86 -4.82 9.29
C ASN A 33 -9.62 -4.04 10.38
N ARG A 34 -9.32 -2.74 10.51
CA ARG A 34 -9.96 -1.86 11.47
C ARG A 34 -11.40 -1.56 11.01
N PRO A 35 -12.39 -1.69 11.91
CA PRO A 35 -13.80 -1.47 11.58
C PRO A 35 -14.08 -0.03 11.11
N ALA A 36 -13.33 0.96 11.62
CA ALA A 36 -13.50 2.36 11.26
C ALA A 36 -13.26 2.65 9.76
N VAL A 37 -12.29 1.97 9.13
CA VAL A 37 -12.04 2.15 7.68
C VAL A 37 -13.16 1.50 6.87
N LYS A 38 -13.64 0.34 7.32
CA LYS A 38 -14.76 -0.36 6.66
C LYS A 38 -16.06 0.45 6.73
N GLU A 39 -16.37 1.03 7.88
CA GLU A 39 -17.55 1.89 8.05
C GLU A 39 -17.49 3.12 7.12
N HIS A 40 -16.32 3.75 7.00
CA HIS A 40 -16.13 4.87 6.09
C HIS A 40 -16.25 4.48 4.61
N LEU A 41 -15.65 3.35 4.21
CA LEU A 41 -15.77 2.83 2.85
C LEU A 41 -17.22 2.44 2.52
N GLN A 42 -17.95 1.87 3.48
CA GLN A 42 -19.34 1.51 3.31
C GLN A 42 -20.23 2.75 3.18
N TRP A 43 -19.96 3.81 3.94
CA TRP A 43 -20.62 5.11 3.76
C TRP A 43 -20.36 5.73 2.38
N LEU A 44 -19.15 5.56 1.84
CA LEU A 44 -18.80 6.02 0.48
C LEU A 44 -19.55 5.21 -0.58
N ASP A 45 -19.59 3.88 -0.43
CA ASP A 45 -20.29 2.98 -1.33
C ASP A 45 -21.81 3.24 -1.33
N ASP A 46 -22.41 3.45 -0.16
CA ASP A 46 -23.83 3.83 -0.01
C ASP A 46 -24.17 5.15 -0.73
N LYS A 47 -23.18 6.02 -0.91
CA LYS A 47 -23.31 7.28 -1.64
C LYS A 47 -22.91 7.18 -3.11
N GLY A 48 -22.51 6.00 -3.58
CA GLY A 48 -22.00 5.78 -4.94
C GLY A 48 -20.67 6.49 -5.21
N ILE A 49 -19.90 6.81 -4.18
CA ILE A 49 -18.60 7.48 -4.29
C ILE A 49 -17.52 6.40 -4.34
N ASP A 50 -16.74 6.36 -5.42
CA ASP A 50 -15.58 5.48 -5.54
C ASP A 50 -14.40 6.03 -4.71
N PRO A 51 -14.02 5.39 -3.60
CA PRO A 51 -12.88 5.82 -2.78
C PRO A 51 -11.53 5.70 -3.49
N SER A 52 -11.42 4.86 -4.53
CA SER A 52 -10.19 4.68 -5.30
C SER A 52 -9.97 5.80 -6.31
N ALA A 53 -11.03 6.54 -6.65
CA ALA A 53 -11.00 7.75 -7.46
C ALA A 53 -10.77 9.00 -6.60
N MET A 54 -9.91 8.92 -5.58
CA MET A 54 -9.57 10.08 -4.77
C MET A 54 -8.79 11.09 -5.62
N TYR A 55 -9.49 12.11 -6.10
CA TYR A 55 -8.87 13.21 -6.81
C TYR A 55 -8.08 14.05 -5.82
N TYR A 56 -6.76 13.95 -5.94
CA TYR A 56 -5.76 14.71 -5.18
C TYR A 56 -5.71 16.20 -5.57
N THR A 57 -6.85 16.79 -5.92
CA THR A 57 -6.98 18.18 -6.37
C THR A 57 -6.60 19.19 -5.30
N GLU A 58 -6.76 18.81 -4.04
CA GLU A 58 -6.47 19.67 -2.88
C GLU A 58 -5.00 19.66 -2.47
N LEU A 59 -4.13 18.87 -3.11
CA LEU A 59 -2.70 18.97 -2.84
C LEU A 59 -2.10 20.21 -3.49
N GLU A 60 -1.31 20.97 -2.73
CA GLU A 60 -0.59 22.16 -3.21
C GLU A 60 0.20 21.89 -4.51
N VAL A 61 0.78 20.69 -4.64
CA VAL A 61 1.53 20.28 -5.83
C VAL A 61 0.65 20.08 -7.08
N MET A 62 -0.65 19.81 -6.90
CA MET A 62 -1.57 19.55 -8.01
C MET A 62 -1.80 20.82 -8.83
N GLU A 63 -1.87 22.00 -8.20
CA GLU A 63 -1.99 23.27 -8.90
C GLU A 63 -0.83 23.49 -9.87
N GLU A 64 0.39 23.19 -9.43
CA GLU A 64 1.60 23.31 -10.25
C GLU A 64 1.56 22.33 -11.45
N ILE A 65 1.16 21.08 -11.21
CA ILE A 65 1.04 20.07 -12.27
C ILE A 65 0.01 20.51 -13.32
N LEU A 66 -1.15 20.99 -12.88
CA LEU A 66 -2.22 21.46 -13.75
C LEU A 66 -1.79 22.71 -14.56
N ALA A 67 -1.06 23.64 -13.93
CA ALA A 67 -0.51 24.81 -14.62
C ALA A 67 0.48 24.44 -15.74
N ARG A 68 1.37 23.48 -15.49
CA ARG A 68 2.30 22.94 -16.50
C ARG A 68 1.56 22.25 -17.64
N GLN A 69 0.51 21.47 -17.34
CA GLN A 69 -0.30 20.80 -18.35
C GLN A 69 -1.04 21.78 -19.27
N ARG A 70 -1.67 22.82 -18.72
CA ARG A 70 -2.33 23.88 -19.50
C ARG A 70 -1.34 24.56 -20.45
N THR A 71 -0.14 24.85 -19.96
CA THR A 71 0.93 25.47 -20.77
C THR A 71 1.36 24.58 -21.93
N ASN A 72 1.43 23.26 -21.72
CA ASN A 72 1.81 22.30 -22.77
C ASN A 72 0.70 22.04 -23.78
N GLN A 73 -0.58 22.07 -23.37
CA GLN A 73 -1.72 21.95 -24.29
C GLN A 73 -1.84 23.17 -25.20
N SER A 74 -1.64 24.38 -24.70
CA SER A 74 -1.67 25.60 -25.53
C SER A 74 -0.51 25.71 -26.54
N ARG A 75 0.51 24.84 -26.44
CA ARG A 75 1.63 24.75 -27.38
C ARG A 75 1.44 23.71 -28.48
N ARG A 76 0.36 22.90 -28.42
CA ARG A 76 -0.02 21.94 -29.46
C ARG A 76 -1.17 22.50 -30.28
#